data_AF-A0A2T1LSR2-F1
#
_entry.id   AF-A0A2T1LSR2-F1
#
_cell.length_a   1.000
_cell.length_b   1.000
_cell.length_c   1.000
_cell.angle_alpha   90.00
_cell.angle_beta   90.00
_cell.angle_gamma   90.00
#
_symmetry.space_group_name_H-M   'P 1'
#
loop_
_entity.id
_entity.type
_entity.pdbx_description
1 polymer ?
#
loop_
_entity_poly.entity_id
_entity_poly.type
_entity_poly.pdbx_seq_one_letter_code
_entity_poly.pdbx_strand_id
1 'polypeptide(L)'
;MYTIDVTLKYSPIPISVQRKEAEGAEALFQSIIAAMRSQSSQLLELTCDKQPDKKVALLSDQISAVIVSEKTGASARGNVPGFFSIAAGDNS
;
A
#
# COMPACT_ATOMS: atom_id res chain seq x y z
N MET A 1 9.49 -0.67 -6.76
CA MET A 1 9.14 -1.62 -5.68
C MET A 1 7.74 -1.27 -5.25
N TYR A 2 6.81 -2.23 -5.25
CA TYR A 2 5.41 -1.96 -4.93
C TYR A 2 5.11 -2.44 -3.52
N THR A 3 4.37 -1.62 -2.78
CA THR A 3 3.87 -1.95 -1.45
C THR A 3 2.36 -1.97 -1.52
N ILE A 4 1.78 -3.06 -1.02
CA ILE A 4 0.34 -3.26 -0.92
C ILE A 4 0.01 -3.21 0.56
N ASP A 5 -0.74 -2.20 0.97
CA ASP A 5 -1.17 -1.97 2.33
C ASP A 5 -2.63 -2.36 2.49
N VAL A 6 -2.92 -3.32 3.37
CA VAL A 6 -4.28 -3.82 3.61
C VAL A 6 -4.72 -3.42 5.00
N THR A 7 -5.75 -2.57 5.08
CA THR A 7 -6.33 -2.12 6.34
C THR A 7 -7.52 -2.99 6.70
N LEU A 8 -7.55 -3.51 7.93
CA LEU A 8 -8.64 -4.32 8.46
C LEU A 8 -9.55 -3.50 9.37
N LYS A 9 -10.84 -3.81 9.43
CA LYS A 9 -11.85 -3.14 10.26
C LYS A 9 -11.49 -3.08 11.74
N TYR A 10 -10.85 -4.14 12.26
CA TYR A 10 -10.56 -4.33 13.69
C TYR A 10 -9.06 -4.39 14.01
N SER A 11 -8.19 -4.13 13.03
CA SER A 11 -6.74 -4.11 13.28
C SER A 11 -6.25 -2.67 13.38
N PRO A 12 -5.54 -2.31 14.46
CA PRO A 12 -4.96 -0.98 14.61
C PRO A 12 -3.77 -0.73 13.66
N ILE A 13 -3.20 -1.81 13.08
CA ILE A 13 -2.04 -1.73 12.19
C ILE A 13 -2.40 -2.38 10.86
N PRO A 14 -2.17 -1.69 9.72
CA PRO A 14 -2.40 -2.28 8.42
C PRO A 14 -1.30 -3.28 8.05
N ILE A 15 -1.64 -4.24 7.20
CA ILE A 15 -0.72 -5.28 6.78
C ILE A 15 -0.09 -4.91 5.44
N SER A 16 1.21 -4.64 5.47
CA SER A 16 1.99 -4.29 4.28
C SER A 16 2.67 -5.52 3.67
N VAL A 17 2.46 -5.72 2.37
CA VAL A 17 3.12 -6.75 1.55
C VAL A 17 3.90 -6.07 0.44
N GLN A 18 5.12 -6.55 0.17
CA GLN A 18 6.00 -5.94 -0.84
C GLN A 18 6.19 -6.88 -2.02
N ARG A 19 6.03 -6.33 -3.23
CA ARG A 19 6.26 -7.01 -4.51
C ARG A 19 7.35 -6.30 -5.31
N LYS A 20 8.14 -7.09 -6.01
CA LYS A 20 9.23 -6.58 -6.87
C LYS A 20 8.68 -6.10 -8.21
N GLU A 21 7.72 -6.85 -8.76
CA GLU A 21 7.10 -6.63 -10.07
C GLU A 21 5.78 -5.85 -9.94
N ALA A 22 5.52 -4.96 -10.90
CA ALA A 22 4.29 -4.17 -10.98
C ALA A 22 3.07 -5.06 -11.26
N GLU A 23 3.23 -5.95 -12.24
CA GLU A 23 2.18 -6.87 -12.69
C GLU A 23 1.71 -7.80 -11.55
N GLY A 24 2.64 -8.30 -10.75
CA GLY A 24 2.32 -9.09 -9.56
C GLY A 24 1.64 -8.29 -8.45
N ALA A 25 1.89 -6.98 -8.35
CA ALA A 25 1.22 -6.10 -7.39
C ALA A 25 -0.22 -5.78 -7.83
N GLU A 26 -0.43 -5.47 -9.10
CA GLU A 26 -1.77 -5.25 -9.66
C GLU A 26 -2.61 -6.53 -9.65
N ALA A 27 -2.04 -7.68 -10.00
CA ALA A 27 -2.74 -8.96 -9.93
C ALA A 27 -3.23 -9.28 -8.51
N LEU A 28 -2.39 -9.05 -7.50
CA LEU A 28 -2.79 -9.19 -6.09
C LEU A 28 -3.90 -8.21 -5.72
N PHE A 29 -3.77 -6.95 -6.13
CA PHE A 29 -4.79 -5.93 -5.85
C PHE A 29 -6.15 -6.31 -6.43
N GLN A 30 -6.19 -6.71 -7.70
CA GLN A 30 -7.44 -7.15 -8.35
C GLN A 30 -8.02 -8.39 -7.67
N SER A 31 -7.18 -9.34 -7.25
CA SER A 31 -7.63 -10.53 -6.51
C SER A 31 -8.24 -10.17 -5.16
N ILE A 32 -7.63 -9.23 -4.41
CA ILE A 32 -8.19 -8.72 -3.15
C ILE A 32 -9.52 -8.01 -3.39
N ILE A 33 -9.60 -7.12 -4.38
CA ILE A 33 -10.84 -6.40 -4.73
C ILE A 33 -11.95 -7.38 -5.14
N ALA A 34 -11.64 -8.41 -5.94
CA ALA A 34 -12.59 -9.43 -6.32
C ALA A 34 -13.14 -10.18 -5.10
N ALA A 35 -12.26 -10.57 -4.18
CA ALA A 35 -12.64 -11.24 -2.93
C ALA A 35 -13.44 -10.32 -1.98
N MET A 36 -13.14 -9.02 -1.94
CA MET A 36 -13.93 -8.02 -1.19
C MET A 36 -15.33 -7.80 -1.79
N ARG A 37 -15.47 -7.93 -3.12
CA ARG A 37 -16.76 -7.81 -3.82
C ARG A 37 -17.59 -9.10 -3.75
N SER A 38 -16.96 -10.22 -3.39
CA SER A 38 -17.67 -11.48 -3.20
C SER A 38 -18.64 -11.37 -2.04
N GLN A 39 -19.83 -11.97 -2.18
CA GLN A 39 -20.81 -12.06 -1.09
C GLN A 39 -20.40 -13.06 0.00
N SER A 40 -19.42 -13.92 -0.30
CA SER A 40 -18.85 -14.88 0.65
C SER A 40 -17.52 -14.37 1.21
N SER A 41 -17.33 -14.52 2.51
CA SER A 41 -16.04 -14.28 3.16
C SER A 41 -15.03 -15.33 2.68
N GLN A 42 -13.94 -14.88 2.07
CA GLN A 42 -12.88 -15.73 1.53
C GLN A 42 -11.59 -15.51 2.32
N LEU A 43 -10.83 -16.58 2.53
CA LEU A 43 -9.48 -16.49 3.07
C LEU A 43 -8.51 -16.12 1.95
N LEU A 44 -7.85 -14.98 2.10
CA LEU A 44 -6.81 -14.46 1.22
C LEU A 44 -5.45 -14.70 1.84
N GLU A 45 -4.62 -15.51 1.18
CA GLU A 45 -3.24 -15.73 1.57
C GLU A 45 -2.31 -14.84 0.73
N LEU A 46 -1.70 -13.87 1.40
CA LEU A 46 -0.73 -12.97 0.81
C LEU A 46 0.68 -13.45 1.17
N THR A 47 1.53 -13.56 0.14
CA THR A 47 2.93 -13.93 0.27
C THR A 47 3.84 -12.74 -0.02
N CYS A 48 4.89 -12.58 0.79
CA CYS A 48 5.88 -11.53 0.60
C CYS A 48 7.07 -12.07 -0.18
N ASP A 49 7.38 -11.45 -1.33
CA ASP A 49 8.47 -11.87 -2.21
C ASP A 49 9.85 -11.75 -1.52
N LYS A 50 9.98 -10.76 -0.63
CA LYS A 50 11.22 -10.45 0.07
C LYS A 50 11.46 -11.33 1.31
N GLN A 51 10.42 -11.99 1.82
CA GLN A 51 10.48 -12.84 3.02
C GLN A 51 9.52 -14.02 2.85
N PRO A 52 9.99 -15.14 2.25
CA PRO A 52 9.15 -16.30 1.98
C PRO A 52 8.60 -16.96 3.26
N ASP A 53 9.26 -16.75 4.40
CA ASP A 53 8.80 -17.21 5.72
C ASP A 53 7.59 -16.43 6.25
N LYS A 54 7.35 -15.21 5.73
CA LYS A 54 6.24 -14.36 6.17
C LYS A 54 5.02 -14.56 5.28
N LYS A 55 4.17 -15.51 5.66
CA LYS A 55 2.84 -15.71 5.09
C LYS A 55 1.81 -14.93 5.90
N VAL A 56 0.94 -14.21 5.23
CA VAL A 56 -0.15 -13.46 5.87
C VAL A 56 -1.46 -14.00 5.34
N ALA A 57 -2.38 -14.38 6.22
CA ALA A 57 -3.73 -14.77 5.84
C ALA A 57 -4.74 -13.76 6.40
N LEU A 58 -5.69 -13.34 5.58
CA LEU A 58 -6.71 -12.34 5.92
C LEU A 58 -8.08 -12.82 5.43
N LEU A 59 -9.15 -12.46 6.13
CA LEU A 59 -10.51 -12.69 5.64
C LEU A 59 -10.97 -11.48 4.84
N SER A 60 -11.55 -11.70 3.65
CA SER A 60 -12.00 -10.64 2.75
C SER A 60 -13.07 -9.73 3.39
N ASP A 61 -13.96 -10.28 4.22
CA ASP A 61 -14.97 -9.51 4.95
C ASP A 61 -14.38 -8.52 5.97
N GLN A 62 -13.17 -8.80 6.46
CA GLN A 62 -12.51 -7.96 7.46
C GLN A 62 -11.72 -6.81 6.83
N ILE A 63 -11.58 -6.78 5.50
CA ILE A 63 -10.82 -5.76 4.78
C ILE A 63 -11.67 -4.49 4.64
N SER A 64 -11.12 -3.37 5.11
CA SER A 64 -11.73 -2.04 4.95
C SER A 64 -11.21 -1.33 3.72
N ALA A 65 -9.91 -1.44 3.46
CA ALA A 65 -9.25 -0.75 2.37
C ALA A 65 -8.01 -1.50 1.92
N VAL A 66 -7.69 -1.38 0.64
CA VAL A 66 -6.43 -1.85 0.05
C VAL A 66 -5.80 -0.70 -0.73
N ILE A 67 -4.51 -0.47 -0.49
CA ILE A 67 -3.75 0.64 -1.06
C ILE A 67 -2.52 0.05 -1.74
N VAL A 68 -2.34 0.33 -3.03
CA VAL A 68 -1.08 0.01 -3.74
C VAL A 68 -0.31 1.30 -3.89
N SER A 69 0.95 1.27 -3.48
CA SER A 69 1.86 2.40 -3.65
C SER A 69 3.15 1.89 -4.26
N GLU A 70 3.55 2.53 -5.35
CA GLU A 70 4.90 2.37 -5.84
C GLU A 70 5.83 3.15 -4.93
N LYS A 71 6.75 2.46 -4.27
CA LYS A 71 7.93 3.09 -3.69
C LYS A 71 8.84 3.50 -4.86
N THR A 72 8.45 4.56 -5.56
CA THR A 72 9.41 5.44 -6.21
C THR A 72 10.20 6.04 -5.06
N GLY A 73 11.51 5.78 -5.02
CA GLY A 73 12.37 6.33 -3.99
C GLY A 73 12.13 7.82 -3.89
N ALA A 74 11.85 8.31 -2.68
CA ALA A 74 11.95 9.72 -2.36
C ALA A 74 13.42 10.16 -2.57
N SER A 75 13.74 10.44 -3.82
CA SER A 75 14.83 11.30 -4.26
C SER A 75 14.27 12.14 -5.40
N ALA A 76 13.19 12.86 -5.09
CA ALA A 76 12.78 14.04 -5.82
C ALA A 76 12.35 15.07 -4.77
N ARG A 77 13.33 15.90 -4.37
CA ARG A 77 13.18 17.30 -3.94
C ARG A 77 11.74 17.73 -3.65
N GLY A 78 11.40 17.94 -2.38
CA GLY A 78 10.12 18.57 -2.08
C GLY A 78 9.69 18.70 -0.63
N ASN A 79 10.55 18.47 0.37
CA ASN A 79 10.30 19.01 1.71
C ASN A 79 10.55 20.52 1.67
N VAL A 80 9.60 21.28 1.13
CA VAL A 80 9.42 22.68 1.50
C VAL A 80 8.06 22.80 2.20
N PRO A 81 7.98 22.54 3.52
CA PRO A 81 6.80 22.93 4.28
C PRO A 81 6.54 24.42 4.05
N GLY A 82 5.30 24.76 3.72
CA GLY A 82 4.85 26.08 3.27
C GLY A 82 4.89 27.18 4.34
N PHE A 83 6.08 27.44 4.90
CA PHE A 83 6.36 28.54 5.82
C PHE A 83 7.57 29.40 5.41
N PHE A 84 8.32 29.03 4.36
CA PHE A 84 9.55 29.74 3.97
C PHE A 84 9.50 30.53 2.65
N SER A 85 8.34 30.66 1.98
CA SER A 85 8.26 31.43 0.72
C SER A 85 7.92 32.92 0.89
N ILE A 86 7.85 33.46 2.12
CA ILE A 86 7.82 34.91 2.38
C ILE A 86 9.22 35.33 2.85
N ALA A 87 10.16 35.49 1.91
CA ALA A 87 11.39 36.29 2.07
C ALA A 87 12.27 36.34 0.80
N ALA A 88 11.72 36.11 -0.39
CA ALA A 88 12.45 36.30 -1.66
C ALA A 88 11.67 37.23 -2.57
N GLY A 89 11.33 38.41 -2.03
CA GLY A 89 10.77 39.53 -2.75
C GLY A 89 11.48 40.80 -2.30
N ASP A 90 12.80 40.83 -2.46
CA ASP A 90 13.59 42.07 -2.45
C ASP A 90 14.92 41.81 -3.18
N ASN A 91 14.96 42.13 -4.48
CA ASN A 91 16.19 42.60 -5.12
C ASN A 91 15.89 43.32 -6.45
N SER A 92 16.07 44.65 -6.39
CA SER A 92 16.37 45.61 -7.47
C SER A 92 15.31 45.90 -8.54
#